data_AF-A0A434NYC2-F1
#
_entry.id   AF-A0A434NYC2-F1
#
_cell.length_a   1.000
_cell.length_b   1.000
_cell.length_c   1.000
_cell.angle_alpha   90.00
_cell.angle_beta   90.00
_cell.angle_gamma   90.00
#
_symmetry.space_group_name_H-M   'P 1'
#
loop_
_entity.id
_entity.type
_entity.pdbx_description
1 polymer ?
#
loop_
_entity_poly.entity_id
_entity_poly.type
_entity_poly.pdbx_seq_one_letter_code
_entity_poly.pdbx_strand_id
1 'polypeptide(L)' 'MDEETDGVPQNRPAARDVDATDRKILGVLVDDATISYAELGD' A
#
# COMPACT_ATOMS: atom_id res chain seq x y z
N MET A 1 -1.18 11.70 23.10
CA MET A 1 -0.82 10.29 23.37
C MET A 1 0.18 9.96 22.28
N ASP A 2 1.43 10.34 22.51
CA ASP A 2 2.53 10.17 21.58
C ASP A 2 3.57 9.31 22.29
N GLU A 3 3.32 8.00 22.29
CA GLU A 3 4.29 7.03 22.81
C GLU A 3 5.30 6.76 21.69
N GLU A 4 6.53 7.18 21.92
CA GLU A 4 7.69 7.02 21.02
C GLU A 4 7.98 5.51 20.87
N THR A 5 7.77 4.96 19.68
CA THR A 5 7.82 3.51 19.41
C THR A 5 9.22 2.99 19.08
N ASP A 6 10.27 3.72 19.47
CA ASP A 6 11.66 3.45 19.12
C ASP A 6 12.17 2.08 19.58
N GLY A 7 11.55 1.50 20.60
CA GLY A 7 11.88 0.17 21.13
C GLY A 7 11.03 -0.98 20.59
N VAL A 8 9.99 -0.70 19.81
CA VAL A 8 9.10 -1.73 19.25
C VAL A 8 9.69 -2.25 17.94
N PRO A 9 10.12 -3.52 17.86
CA PRO A 9 10.57 -4.08 16.60
C PRO A 9 9.46 -3.95 15.56
N GLN A 10 9.73 -3.23 14.47
CA GLN A 10 8.77 -3.07 13.39
C GLN A 10 8.42 -4.47 12.88
N ASN A 11 7.12 -4.78 12.85
CA ASN A 11 6.65 -6.01 12.20
C ASN A 11 7.16 -5.99 10.77
N ARG A 12 8.19 -6.79 10.50
CA ARG A 12 8.77 -6.88 9.16
C ARG A 12 7.63 -7.33 8.26
N PRO A 13 7.21 -6.52 7.28
CA PRO A 13 6.17 -6.98 6.37
C PRO A 13 6.70 -8.28 5.75
N ALA A 14 5.88 -9.34 5.82
CA ALA A 14 6.18 -10.57 5.08
C ALA A 14 6.50 -10.18 3.63
N ALA A 15 7.40 -10.92 2.98
CA ALA A 15 7.61 -10.73 1.54
C ALA A 15 6.26 -10.95 0.85
N ARG A 16 5.60 -9.85 0.47
CA ARG A 16 4.35 -9.87 -0.26
C ARG A 16 4.76 -9.90 -1.73
N ASP A 17 4.53 -11.04 -2.37
CA ASP A 17 4.62 -11.10 -3.82
C ASP A 17 3.55 -10.17 -4.39
N VAL A 18 4.01 -9.20 -5.18
CA VAL A 18 3.14 -8.23 -5.87
C VAL A 18 2.60 -8.93 -7.11
N ASP A 19 1.33 -9.27 -7.09
CA ASP A 19 0.72 -10.04 -8.17
C ASP A 19 0.39 -9.15 -9.39
N ALA A 20 -0.29 -9.71 -10.39
CA ALA A 20 -0.68 -8.95 -11.58
C ALA A 20 -1.69 -7.82 -11.26
N THR A 21 -2.59 -8.06 -10.31
CA THR A 21 -3.62 -7.10 -9.87
C THR A 21 -2.97 -5.96 -9.10
N ASP A 22 -2.09 -6.28 -8.15
CA ASP A 22 -1.36 -5.30 -7.36
C ASP A 22 -0.55 -4.36 -8.26
N ARG A 23 0.10 -4.89 -9.30
CA ARG A 23 0.83 -4.07 -10.28
C ARG A 23 -0.07 -3.13 -11.06
N LYS A 24 -1.28 -3.56 -11.44
CA LYS A 24 -2.26 -2.71 -12.12
C LYS A 24 -2.67 -1.55 -11.21
N ILE A 25 -3.00 -1.86 -9.96
CA ILE A 25 -3.38 -0.87 -8.94
C ILE A 25 -2.26 0.15 -8.72
N LEU A 26 -1.03 -0.32 -8.51
CA LEU A 26 0.13 0.55 -8.32
C LEU A 26 0.42 1.42 -9.54
N GLY A 27 0.22 0.90 -10.75
CA GLY A 27 0.36 1.69 -11.98
C GLY A 27 -0.62 2.86 -12.03
N VAL A 28 -1.90 2.62 -11.77
CA VAL A 28 -2.92 3.67 -11.77
C VAL A 28 -2.66 4.72 -10.68
N LEU A 29 -2.27 4.28 -9.48
CA LEU A 29 -1.97 5.20 -8.37
C LEU A 29 -0.72 6.06 -8.60
N VAL A 30 0.22 5.60 -9.44
CA VAL A 30 1.37 6.42 -9.88
C VAL A 30 0.91 7.54 -10.80
N ASP A 31 -0.05 7.26 -11.68
CA ASP A 31 -0.58 8.24 -12.63
C ASP A 31 -1.53 9.25 -11.95
N ASP A 32 -2.40 8.77 -11.06
CA ASP A 32 -3.31 9.60 -10.26
C ASP A 32 -3.55 8.99 -8.87
N ALA A 33 -2.93 9.60 -7.86
CA ALA A 33 -3.08 9.19 -6.46
C ALA A 33 -4.39 9.67 -5.80
N THR A 34 -5.22 10.44 -6.50
CA THR A 34 -6.50 10.94 -6.00
C THR A 34 -7.69 10.10 -6.43
N ILE A 35 -7.47 9.11 -7.30
CA ILE A 35 -8.50 8.19 -7.78
C ILE A 35 -9.13 7.40 -6.63
N SER A 36 -10.44 7.20 -6.72
CA SER A 36 -11.18 6.39 -5.74
C SER A 36 -10.94 4.90 -5.97
N TYR A 37 -10.84 4.12 -4.89
CA TYR A 37 -10.82 2.66 -4.98
C TYR A 37 -12.04 2.07 -5.70
N ALA A 38 -13.19 2.74 -5.66
CA ALA A 38 -14.39 2.30 -6.36
C ALA A 38 -14.23 2.36 -7.89
N GLU A 39 -13.43 3.31 -8.38
CA GLU A 39 -13.18 3.53 -9.80
C GLU A 39 -12.06 2.63 -10.33
N LEU A 40 -11.29 2.00 -9.44
CA LEU A 40 -10.17 1.13 -9.79
C LEU A 40 -10.59 -0.29 -10.20
N GLY A 41 -11.85 -0.65 -9.90
CA GLY A 41 -12.43 -1.98 -10.14
C GLY A 41 -13.16 -2.16 -11.48
N ASP A 42 -13.48 -1.05 -12.17
CA ASP A 42 -14.07 -1.07 -13.53
C ASP A 42 -12.99 -1.24 -14.63
#